data_AF-A0A958ZGY9-F1
#
_entry.id   AF-A0A958ZGY9-F1
#
_cell.length_a   1.000
_cell.length_b   1.000
_cell.length_c   1.000
_cell.angle_alpha   90.00
_cell.angle_beta   90.00
_cell.angle_gamma   90.00
#
_symmetry.space_group_name_H-M   'P 1'
#
loop_
_entity.id
_entity.type
_entity.pdbx_description
1 polymer ?
#
loop_
_entity_poly.entity_id
_entity_poly.type
_entity_poly.pdbx_seq_one_letter_code
_entity_poly.pdbx_strand_id
1 'polypeptide(L)'
;MDPTIISEAIKPEILELLHKGRFEDVLTKIETRPPKKKGFFDFLKKSSDEPESHFSYEILSGCLNKTLEPKEYAKVSKLDFGEDFIKELIELFRIILVLDDCGKEPEAERLVALTSLECVRDGGVYIVENANNYPQNSINAKVWMDGAGLRTRANELSNYFNSKNDNQNTLEALFLKAKITNTVMNHYPNMVGPDMIAVALQLEKMGNIENAKQFLEPVVMDFTGFVREIEEGLANPEVRVSEEEVAITESLVNALEGLKRLGEMIDESKLKRAQGVLGELKQRL
;
A
#
# COMPACT_ATOMS: atom_id res chain seq x y z
N MET A 1 -17.14 9.14 10.02
CA MET A 1 -16.04 9.53 9.09
C MET A 1 -15.41 10.89 9.41
N ASP A 2 -14.10 11.06 9.15
CA ASP A 2 -13.39 12.35 9.18
C ASP A 2 -13.85 13.24 7.99
N PRO A 3 -14.32 14.49 8.22
CA PRO A 3 -14.77 15.38 7.15
C PRO A 3 -13.73 15.66 6.05
N THR A 4 -12.44 15.55 6.37
CA THR A 4 -11.35 15.80 5.41
C THR A 4 -11.36 14.81 4.24
N ILE A 5 -11.84 13.58 4.47
CA ILE A 5 -11.95 12.52 3.44
C ILE A 5 -12.81 12.98 2.26
N ILE A 6 -13.93 13.67 2.55
CA ILE A 6 -14.82 14.20 1.51
C ILE A 6 -14.29 15.53 0.97
N SER A 7 -13.86 16.45 1.82
CA SER A 7 -13.50 17.81 1.37
C SER A 7 -12.25 17.86 0.48
N GLU A 8 -11.32 16.92 0.64
CA GLU A 8 -10.08 16.84 -0.15
C GLU A 8 -10.19 15.92 -1.38
N ALA A 9 -11.36 15.33 -1.62
CA ALA A 9 -11.61 14.47 -2.75
C ALA A 9 -11.44 15.20 -4.09
N ILE A 10 -11.17 14.46 -5.17
CA ILE A 10 -11.11 15.03 -6.52
C ILE A 10 -12.45 15.71 -6.89
N LYS A 11 -13.57 15.10 -6.48
CA LYS A 11 -14.94 15.63 -6.60
C LYS A 11 -15.70 15.44 -5.28
N PRO A 12 -15.54 16.36 -4.31
CA PRO A 12 -16.18 16.29 -3.00
C PRO A 12 -17.70 16.09 -3.08
N GLU A 13 -18.32 16.70 -4.08
CA GLU A 13 -19.76 16.62 -4.30
C GLU A 13 -20.25 15.23 -4.74
N ILE A 14 -19.39 14.39 -5.32
CA ILE A 14 -19.72 12.99 -5.60
C ILE A 14 -19.62 12.18 -4.32
N LEU A 15 -18.55 12.34 -3.54
CA LEU A 15 -18.37 11.61 -2.29
C LEU A 15 -19.44 11.98 -1.25
N GLU A 16 -19.90 13.22 -1.22
CA GLU A 16 -21.01 13.66 -0.38
C GLU A 16 -22.34 12.97 -0.76
N LEU A 17 -22.60 12.76 -2.05
CA LEU A 17 -23.76 12.00 -2.52
C LEU A 17 -23.61 10.52 -2.17
N LEU A 18 -22.41 9.97 -2.34
CA LEU A 18 -22.08 8.59 -2.02
C LEU A 18 -22.27 8.29 -0.53
N HIS A 19 -21.76 9.17 0.34
CA HIS A 19 -21.92 9.10 1.79
C HIS A 19 -23.40 9.15 2.22
N LYS A 20 -24.22 9.94 1.52
CA LYS A 20 -25.68 9.99 1.75
C LYS A 20 -26.43 8.74 1.26
N GLY A 21 -25.77 7.86 0.49
CA GLY A 21 -26.36 6.72 -0.17
C GLY A 21 -27.24 7.10 -1.36
N ARG A 22 -26.93 8.21 -2.03
CA ARG A 22 -27.64 8.71 -3.22
C ARG A 22 -26.98 8.18 -4.50
N PHE A 23 -26.95 6.86 -4.67
CA PHE A 23 -26.17 6.19 -5.74
C PHE A 23 -26.63 6.55 -7.15
N GLU A 24 -27.93 6.69 -7.40
CA GLU A 24 -28.47 7.14 -8.69
C GLU A 24 -28.00 8.55 -9.06
N ASP A 25 -27.90 9.44 -8.07
CA ASP A 25 -27.39 10.80 -8.28
C ASP A 25 -25.88 10.79 -8.52
N VAL A 26 -25.14 9.88 -7.88
CA VAL A 26 -23.71 9.64 -8.15
C VAL A 26 -23.54 9.21 -9.60
N LEU A 27 -24.27 8.19 -10.06
CA LEU A 27 -24.22 7.69 -11.43
C LEU A 27 -24.58 8.79 -12.43
N THR A 28 -25.69 9.49 -12.21
CA THR A 28 -26.11 10.62 -13.05
C THR A 28 -24.99 11.67 -13.15
N LYS A 29 -24.31 11.98 -12.05
CA LYS A 29 -23.25 12.99 -12.03
C LYS A 29 -21.94 12.53 -12.69
N ILE A 30 -21.69 11.23 -12.71
CA ILE A 30 -20.59 10.62 -13.46
C ILE A 30 -20.94 10.56 -14.97
N GLU A 31 -22.16 10.13 -15.31
CA GLU A 31 -22.63 9.82 -16.67
C GLU A 31 -23.15 11.00 -17.49
N THR A 32 -23.60 12.10 -16.87
CA THR A 32 -24.07 13.32 -17.56
C THR A 32 -22.99 14.04 -18.40
N ARG A 33 -21.83 13.39 -18.59
CA ARG A 33 -20.80 13.80 -19.54
C ARG A 33 -21.11 13.22 -20.92
N PRO A 34 -21.27 14.06 -21.95
CA PRO A 34 -21.73 13.59 -23.25
C PRO A 34 -20.75 12.59 -23.88
N PRO A 35 -21.25 11.55 -24.57
CA PRO A 35 -20.40 10.61 -25.29
C PRO A 35 -19.60 11.36 -26.37
N LYS A 36 -18.30 11.05 -26.46
CA LYS A 36 -17.38 11.56 -27.48
C LYS A 36 -17.96 11.35 -28.89
N LYS A 37 -18.60 12.36 -29.48
CA LYS A 37 -18.81 12.38 -30.94
C LYS A 37 -17.46 12.75 -31.56
N LYS A 38 -16.74 11.77 -32.12
CA LYS A 38 -15.54 12.03 -32.94
C LYS A 38 -15.96 12.77 -34.21
N GLY A 39 -16.02 14.10 -34.16
CA GLY A 39 -16.14 14.97 -35.33
C GLY A 39 -14.78 15.17 -35.99
N PHE A 40 -14.71 15.00 -37.30
CA PHE A 40 -13.49 15.14 -38.12
C PHE A 40 -12.82 16.54 -38.04
N PHE A 41 -13.47 17.52 -37.39
CA PHE A 41 -13.02 18.91 -37.28
C PHE A 41 -12.48 19.33 -35.89
N ASP A 42 -12.46 18.45 -34.88
CA ASP A 42 -11.96 18.80 -33.52
C ASP A 42 -10.43 18.78 -33.39
N PHE A 43 -9.69 18.55 -34.48
CA PHE A 43 -8.23 18.46 -34.48
C PHE A 43 -7.50 19.80 -34.20
N LEU A 44 -8.21 20.92 -34.14
CA LEU A 44 -7.60 22.26 -34.03
C LEU A 44 -8.06 23.12 -32.83
N LYS A 45 -8.79 22.56 -31.86
CA LYS A 45 -9.08 23.25 -30.60
C LYS A 45 -8.91 22.33 -29.41
N LYS A 46 -7.72 22.34 -28.81
CA LYS A 46 -7.53 21.90 -27.43
C LYS A 46 -8.13 22.99 -26.53
N SER A 47 -9.44 22.98 -26.30
CA SER A 47 -10.05 23.84 -25.29
C SER A 47 -9.64 23.36 -23.91
N SER A 48 -9.10 24.25 -23.09
CA SER A 48 -8.67 24.06 -21.70
C SER A 48 -9.80 23.72 -20.71
N ASP A 49 -11.03 23.55 -21.19
CA ASP A 49 -12.24 23.53 -20.36
C ASP A 49 -13.00 22.19 -20.46
N GLU A 50 -12.39 21.14 -21.02
CA GLU A 50 -12.99 19.80 -20.99
C GLU A 50 -12.92 19.22 -19.58
N PRO A 51 -14.05 18.80 -18.95
CA PRO A 51 -14.02 18.18 -17.65
C PRO A 51 -13.36 16.80 -17.76
N GLU A 52 -12.10 16.71 -17.33
CA GLU A 52 -11.30 15.50 -17.37
C GLU A 52 -12.04 14.34 -16.66
N SER A 53 -12.17 13.22 -17.37
CA SER A 53 -12.70 11.98 -16.80
C SER A 53 -11.62 11.35 -15.94
N HIS A 54 -11.92 11.16 -14.66
CA HIS A 54 -10.99 10.59 -13.70
C HIS A 54 -11.22 9.11 -13.61
N PHE A 55 -10.13 8.36 -13.70
CA PHE A 55 -10.08 6.91 -13.61
C PHE A 55 -10.91 6.39 -12.42
N SER A 56 -10.71 6.96 -11.23
CA SER A 56 -11.40 6.56 -9.99
C SER A 56 -12.93 6.57 -10.08
N TYR A 57 -13.53 7.56 -10.76
CA TYR A 57 -14.99 7.64 -10.89
C TYR A 57 -15.53 6.76 -12.02
N GLU A 58 -14.74 6.47 -13.05
CA GLU A 58 -15.10 5.46 -14.06
C GLU A 58 -15.15 4.07 -13.42
N ILE A 59 -14.17 3.75 -12.55
CA ILE A 59 -14.19 2.53 -11.73
C ILE A 59 -15.41 2.50 -10.80
N LEU A 60 -15.68 3.59 -10.06
CA LEU A 60 -16.85 3.66 -9.18
C LEU A 60 -18.16 3.39 -9.94
N SER A 61 -18.35 4.00 -11.12
CA SER A 61 -19.53 3.75 -11.95
C SER A 61 -19.62 2.28 -12.37
N GLY A 62 -18.51 1.68 -12.81
CA GLY A 62 -18.45 0.25 -13.16
C GLY A 62 -18.81 -0.67 -11.98
N CYS A 63 -18.35 -0.34 -10.77
CA CYS A 63 -18.66 -1.08 -9.55
C CYS A 63 -20.13 -0.93 -9.14
N LEU A 64 -20.67 0.30 -9.13
CA LEU A 64 -22.09 0.56 -8.79
C LEU A 64 -23.04 -0.11 -9.79
N ASN A 65 -22.70 -0.10 -11.08
CA ASN A 65 -23.47 -0.77 -12.12
C ASN A 65 -23.22 -2.28 -12.20
N LYS A 66 -22.28 -2.83 -11.42
CA LYS A 66 -21.88 -4.25 -11.43
C LYS A 66 -21.46 -4.75 -12.82
N THR A 67 -20.88 -3.86 -13.63
CA THR A 67 -20.38 -4.17 -14.97
C THR A 67 -18.87 -4.40 -14.99
N LEU A 68 -18.22 -4.21 -13.85
CA LEU A 68 -16.78 -4.29 -13.70
C LEU A 68 -16.35 -5.54 -12.93
N GLU A 69 -15.59 -6.40 -13.60
CA GLU A 69 -14.77 -7.43 -12.96
C GLU A 69 -13.43 -6.80 -12.51
N PRO A 70 -12.99 -6.96 -11.24
CA PRO A 70 -11.79 -6.28 -10.74
C PRO A 70 -10.54 -6.44 -11.61
N LYS A 71 -10.27 -7.65 -12.11
CA LYS A 71 -9.10 -7.95 -12.96
C LYS A 71 -9.18 -7.35 -14.36
N GLU A 72 -10.35 -6.85 -14.74
CA GLU A 72 -10.64 -6.32 -16.06
C GLU A 72 -10.90 -4.82 -16.01
N TYR A 73 -10.47 -4.13 -14.95
CA TYR A 73 -10.63 -2.69 -14.79
C TYR A 73 -10.13 -1.88 -15.98
N ALA A 74 -9.05 -2.34 -16.62
CA ALA A 74 -8.50 -1.76 -17.84
C ALA A 74 -9.49 -1.72 -19.03
N LYS A 75 -10.57 -2.53 -19.02
CA LYS A 75 -11.64 -2.48 -20.03
C LYS A 75 -12.55 -1.25 -19.85
N VAL A 76 -12.67 -0.76 -18.61
CA VAL A 76 -13.46 0.42 -18.25
C VAL A 76 -12.59 1.66 -18.33
N SER A 77 -11.45 1.64 -17.66
CA SER A 77 -10.48 2.74 -17.62
C SER A 77 -9.08 2.22 -17.42
N LYS A 78 -8.08 2.81 -18.08
CA LYS A 78 -6.68 2.41 -17.91
C LYS A 78 -5.97 3.39 -17.00
N LEU A 79 -5.30 2.87 -15.98
CA LEU A 79 -4.43 3.65 -15.12
C LEU A 79 -3.22 4.15 -15.91
N ASP A 80 -3.00 5.47 -15.95
CA ASP A 80 -1.91 6.09 -16.70
C ASP A 80 -0.66 6.26 -15.83
N PHE A 81 0.27 5.30 -15.92
CA PHE A 81 1.54 5.34 -15.19
C PHE A 81 2.50 6.46 -15.65
N GLY A 82 2.25 7.07 -16.82
CA GLY A 82 3.01 8.23 -17.29
C GLY A 82 2.71 9.51 -16.50
N GLU A 83 1.48 9.61 -15.98
CA GLU A 83 0.98 10.72 -15.18
C GLU A 83 1.03 10.40 -13.67
N ASP A 84 0.41 11.26 -12.85
CA ASP A 84 0.25 11.06 -11.41
C ASP A 84 -0.90 10.08 -11.11
N PHE A 85 -0.68 8.80 -11.40
CA PHE A 85 -1.64 7.74 -11.11
C PHE A 85 -1.87 7.52 -9.61
N ILE A 86 -0.92 7.94 -8.76
CA ILE A 86 -1.04 7.82 -7.31
C ILE A 86 -2.26 8.59 -6.82
N LYS A 87 -2.50 9.80 -7.34
CA LYS A 87 -3.69 10.60 -7.04
C LYS A 87 -5.00 9.84 -7.26
N GLU A 88 -5.12 9.09 -8.35
CA GLU A 88 -6.30 8.29 -8.65
C GLU A 88 -6.47 7.10 -7.67
N LEU A 89 -5.36 6.50 -7.22
CA LEU A 89 -5.39 5.47 -6.19
C LEU A 89 -5.78 6.03 -4.81
N ILE A 90 -5.38 7.27 -4.48
CA ILE A 90 -5.85 7.95 -3.26
C ILE A 90 -7.36 8.11 -3.32
N GLU A 91 -7.87 8.56 -4.46
CA GLU A 91 -9.29 8.80 -4.64
C GLU A 91 -10.11 7.51 -4.57
N LEU A 92 -9.62 6.42 -5.16
CA LEU A 92 -10.23 5.10 -4.97
C LEU A 92 -10.28 4.68 -3.51
N PHE A 93 -9.21 4.91 -2.74
CA PHE A 93 -9.22 4.57 -1.31
C PHE A 93 -10.22 5.44 -0.53
N ARG A 94 -10.34 6.74 -0.83
CA ARG A 94 -11.38 7.59 -0.24
C ARG A 94 -12.79 7.08 -0.55
N ILE A 95 -13.04 6.64 -1.79
CA ILE A 95 -14.30 6.04 -2.20
C ILE A 95 -14.61 4.79 -1.35
N ILE A 96 -13.62 3.92 -1.10
CA ILE A 96 -13.77 2.76 -0.21
C ILE A 96 -14.19 3.20 1.20
N LEU A 97 -13.48 4.18 1.79
CA LEU A 97 -13.79 4.67 3.14
C LEU A 97 -15.20 5.26 3.25
N VAL A 98 -15.64 6.01 2.22
CA VAL A 98 -16.99 6.57 2.17
C VAL A 98 -18.06 5.48 2.03
N LEU A 99 -17.82 4.47 1.19
CA LEU A 99 -18.73 3.34 1.02
C LEU A 99 -18.85 2.51 2.30
N ASP A 100 -17.74 2.26 2.98
CA ASP A 100 -17.68 1.55 4.26
C ASP A 100 -18.46 2.30 5.36
N ASP A 101 -18.22 3.60 5.52
CA ASP A 101 -18.96 4.43 6.50
C ASP A 101 -20.45 4.55 6.15
N CYS A 102 -20.80 4.59 4.86
CA CYS A 102 -22.18 4.61 4.39
C CYS A 102 -22.93 3.30 4.70
N GLY A 103 -22.27 2.14 4.54
CA GLY A 103 -22.80 0.81 4.87
C GLY A 103 -23.99 0.33 4.03
N LYS A 104 -24.38 1.07 2.97
CA LYS A 104 -25.58 0.78 2.16
C LYS A 104 -25.29 -0.03 0.89
N GLU A 105 -24.04 -0.04 0.41
CA GLU A 105 -23.62 -0.76 -0.80
C GLU A 105 -22.35 -1.59 -0.57
N PRO A 106 -22.41 -2.62 0.30
CA PRO A 106 -21.23 -3.42 0.65
C PRO A 106 -20.64 -4.20 -0.54
N GLU A 107 -21.44 -4.49 -1.56
CA GLU A 107 -20.97 -5.15 -2.79
C GLU A 107 -20.13 -4.18 -3.64
N ALA A 108 -20.59 -2.94 -3.82
CA ALA A 108 -19.82 -1.92 -4.51
C ALA A 108 -18.54 -1.57 -3.75
N GLU A 109 -18.62 -1.43 -2.41
CA GLU A 109 -17.45 -1.26 -1.53
C GLU A 109 -16.39 -2.33 -1.79
N ARG A 110 -16.81 -3.59 -1.76
CA ARG A 110 -15.94 -4.74 -2.01
C ARG A 110 -15.36 -4.72 -3.43
N LEU A 111 -16.16 -4.43 -4.45
CA LEU A 111 -15.71 -4.36 -5.84
C LEU A 111 -14.67 -3.26 -6.05
N VAL A 112 -14.89 -2.08 -5.47
CA VAL A 112 -13.90 -0.99 -5.51
C VAL A 112 -12.61 -1.41 -4.83
N ALA A 113 -12.67 -2.00 -3.62
CA ALA A 113 -11.47 -2.45 -2.90
C ALA A 113 -10.66 -3.53 -3.65
N LEU A 114 -11.33 -4.51 -4.24
CA LEU A 114 -10.68 -5.53 -5.06
C LEU A 114 -10.07 -4.91 -6.32
N THR A 115 -10.76 -3.96 -6.95
CA THR A 115 -10.24 -3.26 -8.13
C THR A 115 -9.02 -2.42 -7.78
N SER A 116 -9.04 -1.71 -6.64
CA SER A 116 -7.87 -0.98 -6.13
C SER A 116 -6.68 -1.90 -5.88
N LEU A 117 -6.90 -3.12 -5.38
CA LEU A 117 -5.82 -4.10 -5.20
C LEU A 117 -5.21 -4.53 -6.53
N GLU A 118 -6.03 -4.76 -7.57
CA GLU A 118 -5.55 -5.04 -8.93
C GLU A 118 -4.75 -3.87 -9.51
N CYS A 119 -5.21 -2.62 -9.29
CA CYS A 119 -4.49 -1.43 -9.70
C CYS A 119 -3.12 -1.31 -9.01
N VAL A 120 -3.05 -1.63 -7.71
CA VAL A 120 -1.80 -1.65 -6.95
C VAL A 120 -0.87 -2.75 -7.48
N ARG A 121 -1.41 -3.91 -7.88
CA ARG A 121 -0.63 -4.99 -8.49
C ARG A 121 0.01 -4.55 -9.80
N ASP A 122 -0.76 -3.93 -10.69
CA ASP A 122 -0.25 -3.45 -11.98
C ASP A 122 0.75 -2.31 -11.80
N GLY A 123 0.51 -1.41 -10.84
CA GLY A 123 1.50 -0.43 -10.41
C GLY A 123 2.79 -1.09 -9.92
N GLY A 124 2.69 -2.20 -9.18
CA GLY A 124 3.84 -2.93 -8.68
C GLY A 124 4.68 -3.53 -9.81
N VAL A 125 4.03 -4.02 -10.88
CA VAL A 125 4.69 -4.48 -12.11
C VAL A 125 5.42 -3.30 -12.77
N TYR A 126 4.74 -2.17 -12.95
CA TYR A 126 5.32 -0.96 -13.50
C TYR A 126 6.58 -0.52 -12.73
N ILE A 127 6.53 -0.49 -11.40
CA ILE A 127 7.68 -0.11 -10.57
C ILE A 127 8.85 -1.07 -10.77
N VAL A 128 8.63 -2.38 -10.77
CA VAL A 128 9.70 -3.38 -10.99
C VAL A 128 10.35 -3.22 -12.36
N GLU A 129 9.55 -3.05 -13.41
CA GLU A 129 10.05 -2.89 -14.78
C GLU A 129 10.86 -1.60 -14.98
N ASN A 130 10.56 -0.56 -14.19
CA ASN A 130 11.19 0.76 -14.33
C ASN A 130 12.22 1.07 -13.23
N ALA A 131 12.46 0.16 -12.29
CA ALA A 131 13.44 0.33 -11.20
C ALA A 131 14.90 0.22 -11.67
N ASN A 132 15.14 -0.15 -12.94
CA ASN A 132 16.48 -0.18 -13.55
C ASN A 132 17.48 -1.10 -12.80
N ASN A 133 17.03 -2.21 -12.21
CA ASN A 133 17.85 -3.08 -11.36
C ASN A 133 18.54 -2.31 -10.22
N TYR A 134 17.82 -1.40 -9.56
CA TYR A 134 18.28 -0.74 -8.34
C TYR A 134 18.57 -1.78 -7.22
N PRO A 135 19.65 -1.63 -6.43
CA PRO A 135 20.56 -0.49 -6.35
C PRO A 135 21.80 -0.57 -7.26
N GLN A 136 21.94 -1.60 -8.10
CA GLN A 136 23.11 -1.75 -8.97
C GLN A 136 23.21 -0.60 -9.99
N ASN A 137 22.07 -0.02 -10.40
CA ASN A 137 22.02 1.21 -11.18
C ASN A 137 21.18 2.28 -10.48
N SER A 138 21.31 3.53 -10.92
CA SER A 138 20.45 4.62 -10.45
C SER A 138 18.99 4.42 -10.86
N ILE A 139 18.09 4.81 -9.97
CA ILE A 139 16.65 4.82 -10.19
C ILE A 139 16.17 6.22 -10.55
N ASN A 140 15.14 6.31 -11.40
CA ASN A 140 14.48 7.57 -11.71
C ASN A 140 13.70 8.07 -10.48
N ALA A 141 13.80 9.36 -10.15
CA ALA A 141 13.13 9.96 -9.00
C ALA A 141 11.60 9.78 -9.01
N LYS A 142 10.95 9.87 -10.18
CA LYS A 142 9.52 9.60 -10.33
C LYS A 142 9.18 8.17 -9.94
N VAL A 143 9.93 7.19 -10.46
CA VAL A 143 9.70 5.76 -10.14
C VAL A 143 9.88 5.50 -8.64
N TRP A 144 10.87 6.14 -8.01
CA TRP A 144 11.06 6.03 -6.56
C TRP A 144 9.88 6.64 -5.77
N MET A 145 9.44 7.85 -6.14
CA MET A 145 8.28 8.52 -5.50
C MET A 145 6.97 7.75 -5.73
N ASP A 146 6.73 7.27 -6.95
CA ASP A 146 5.57 6.45 -7.29
C ASP A 146 5.59 5.14 -6.50
N GLY A 147 6.76 4.51 -6.34
CA GLY A 147 6.94 3.33 -5.49
C GLY A 147 6.58 3.63 -4.03
N ALA A 148 7.00 4.78 -3.49
CA ALA A 148 6.63 5.19 -2.13
C ALA A 148 5.12 5.40 -1.96
N GLY A 149 4.49 6.08 -2.92
CA GLY A 149 3.05 6.29 -2.95
C GLY A 149 2.30 4.96 -3.02
N LEU A 150 2.73 4.06 -3.91
CA LEU A 150 2.11 2.77 -4.12
C LEU A 150 2.23 1.85 -2.91
N ARG A 151 3.40 1.85 -2.25
CA ARG A 151 3.61 1.15 -0.98
C ARG A 151 2.61 1.61 0.08
N THR A 152 2.35 2.91 0.15
CA THR A 152 1.36 3.48 1.09
C THR A 152 -0.05 2.98 0.77
N ARG A 153 -0.44 2.97 -0.51
CA ARG A 153 -1.74 2.43 -0.96
C ARG A 153 -1.89 0.93 -0.64
N ALA A 154 -0.84 0.15 -0.82
CA ALA A 154 -0.83 -1.28 -0.45
C ALA A 154 -1.05 -1.47 1.06
N ASN A 155 -0.44 -0.64 1.90
CA ASN A 155 -0.63 -0.70 3.36
C ASN A 155 -2.04 -0.29 3.81
N GLU A 156 -2.62 0.71 3.16
CA GLU A 156 -4.01 1.11 3.40
C GLU A 156 -4.99 -0.01 3.04
N LEU A 157 -4.80 -0.66 1.90
CA LEU A 157 -5.59 -1.82 1.51
C LEU A 157 -5.39 -3.01 2.46
N SER A 158 -4.17 -3.28 2.94
CA SER A 158 -3.97 -4.37 3.90
C SER A 158 -4.70 -4.11 5.22
N ASN A 159 -4.70 -2.86 5.70
CA ASN A 159 -5.46 -2.47 6.89
C ASN A 159 -6.97 -2.63 6.68
N TYR A 160 -7.47 -2.17 5.53
CA TYR A 160 -8.87 -2.32 5.14
C TYR A 160 -9.27 -3.81 5.11
N PHE A 161 -8.57 -4.66 4.36
CA PHE A 161 -8.90 -6.09 4.26
C PHE A 161 -8.79 -6.80 5.61
N ASN A 162 -7.82 -6.43 6.44
CA ASN A 162 -7.69 -7.00 7.78
C ASN A 162 -8.89 -6.64 8.68
N SER A 163 -9.39 -5.40 8.59
CA SER A 163 -10.60 -4.97 9.31
C SER A 163 -11.85 -5.77 8.89
N LYS A 164 -11.87 -6.27 7.65
CA LYS A 164 -12.92 -7.13 7.09
C LYS A 164 -12.68 -8.62 7.33
N ASN A 165 -11.62 -8.99 8.07
CA ASN A 165 -11.18 -10.38 8.26
C ASN A 165 -10.88 -11.14 6.95
N ASP A 166 -10.57 -10.41 5.86
CA ASP A 166 -10.18 -11.00 4.58
C ASP A 166 -8.67 -11.30 4.58
N ASN A 167 -8.31 -12.45 5.16
CA ASN A 167 -6.92 -12.83 5.34
C ASN A 167 -6.15 -12.96 4.01
N GLN A 168 -6.81 -13.41 2.94
CA GLN A 168 -6.15 -13.63 1.65
C GLN A 168 -5.77 -12.30 1.00
N ASN A 169 -6.70 -11.34 0.94
CA ASN A 169 -6.42 -10.04 0.34
C ASN A 169 -5.54 -9.16 1.25
N THR A 170 -5.62 -9.36 2.57
CA THR A 170 -4.64 -8.78 3.51
C THR A 170 -3.22 -9.22 3.17
N LEU A 171 -3.02 -10.54 3.00
CA LEU A 171 -1.72 -11.11 2.66
C LEU A 171 -1.21 -10.60 1.31
N GLU A 172 -2.08 -10.57 0.29
CA GLU A 172 -1.72 -10.07 -1.04
C GLU A 172 -1.27 -8.60 -1.00
N ALA A 173 -2.00 -7.74 -0.29
CA ALA A 173 -1.63 -6.33 -0.14
C ALA A 173 -0.30 -6.16 0.61
N LEU A 174 -0.04 -6.96 1.66
CA LEU A 174 1.24 -6.97 2.37
C LEU A 174 2.39 -7.46 1.49
N PHE A 175 2.17 -8.49 0.67
CA PHE A 175 3.17 -8.96 -0.30
C PHE A 175 3.52 -7.88 -1.32
N LEU A 176 2.52 -7.19 -1.87
CA LEU A 176 2.74 -6.08 -2.81
C LEU A 176 3.55 -4.97 -2.14
N LYS A 177 3.19 -4.60 -0.90
CA LYS A 177 3.94 -3.63 -0.09
C LYS A 177 5.40 -4.04 0.06
N ALA A 178 5.68 -5.25 0.56
CA ALA A 178 7.03 -5.76 0.77
C ALA A 178 7.82 -5.87 -0.55
N LYS A 179 7.18 -6.28 -1.64
CA LYS A 179 7.80 -6.36 -2.97
C LYS A 179 8.23 -4.97 -3.46
N ILE A 180 7.37 -3.96 -3.33
CA ILE A 180 7.70 -2.58 -3.71
C ILE A 180 8.86 -2.06 -2.85
N THR A 181 8.82 -2.29 -1.54
CA THR A 181 9.89 -1.91 -0.61
C THR A 181 11.24 -2.52 -1.02
N ASN A 182 11.28 -3.83 -1.29
CA ASN A 182 12.51 -4.50 -1.71
C ASN A 182 13.01 -4.05 -3.10
N THR A 183 12.12 -3.52 -3.94
CA THR A 183 12.47 -3.06 -5.28
C THR A 183 13.11 -1.67 -5.27
N VAL A 184 12.53 -0.71 -4.54
CA VAL A 184 12.92 0.72 -4.62
C VAL A 184 13.39 1.33 -3.30
N MET A 185 13.28 0.60 -2.19
CA MET A 185 13.56 1.06 -0.83
C MET A 185 14.41 0.06 -0.03
N ASN A 186 15.12 -0.84 -0.69
CA ASN A 186 15.89 -1.91 -0.02
C ASN A 186 17.02 -1.39 0.88
N HIS A 187 17.47 -0.15 0.69
CA HIS A 187 18.45 0.54 1.53
C HIS A 187 17.86 1.22 2.77
N TYR A 188 16.56 1.03 3.04
CA TYR A 188 15.89 1.49 4.26
C TYR A 188 15.49 0.29 5.14
N PRO A 189 16.40 -0.22 6.01
CA PRO A 189 16.11 -1.38 6.85
C PRO A 189 14.91 -1.18 7.78
N ASN A 190 14.68 0.06 8.23
CA ASN A 190 13.52 0.49 9.00
C ASN A 190 12.19 0.35 8.24
N MET A 191 12.21 0.16 6.92
CA MET A 191 11.02 -0.17 6.12
C MET A 191 11.00 -1.65 5.71
N VAL A 192 12.15 -2.20 5.28
CA VAL A 192 12.28 -3.60 4.84
C VAL A 192 11.89 -4.56 5.95
N GLY A 193 12.45 -4.39 7.15
CA GLY A 193 12.21 -5.28 8.28
C GLY A 193 10.73 -5.36 8.65
N PRO A 194 10.06 -4.24 8.94
CA PRO A 194 8.65 -4.25 9.30
C PRO A 194 7.74 -4.85 8.22
N ASP A 195 8.03 -4.62 6.93
CA ASP A 195 7.23 -5.16 5.84
C ASP A 195 7.39 -6.68 5.71
N MET A 196 8.62 -7.20 5.87
CA MET A 196 8.88 -8.64 5.88
C MET A 196 8.22 -9.32 7.08
N ILE A 197 8.31 -8.71 8.27
CA ILE A 197 7.64 -9.21 9.48
C ILE A 197 6.12 -9.23 9.31
N ALA A 198 5.52 -8.19 8.73
CA ALA A 198 4.07 -8.14 8.51
C ALA A 198 3.59 -9.30 7.62
N VAL A 199 4.32 -9.61 6.54
CA VAL A 199 4.03 -10.76 5.67
C VAL A 199 4.16 -12.07 6.45
N ALA A 200 5.25 -12.26 7.21
CA ALA A 200 5.48 -13.45 8.00
C ALA A 200 4.36 -13.71 9.03
N LEU A 201 3.95 -12.67 9.76
CA LEU A 201 2.89 -12.78 10.76
C LEU A 201 1.53 -13.12 10.12
N GLN A 202 1.23 -12.57 8.95
CA GLN A 202 0.01 -12.91 8.23
C GLN A 202 0.03 -14.35 7.69
N LEU A 203 1.19 -14.83 7.22
CA LEU A 203 1.39 -16.23 6.83
C LEU A 203 1.25 -17.18 8.03
N GLU A 204 1.84 -16.83 9.17
CA GLU A 204 1.71 -17.56 10.45
C GLU A 204 0.23 -17.67 10.85
N LYS A 205 -0.51 -16.54 10.83
CA LYS A 205 -1.96 -16.49 11.11
C LYS A 205 -2.77 -17.41 10.19
N MET A 206 -2.35 -17.56 8.93
CA MET A 206 -3.00 -18.41 7.94
C MET A 206 -2.54 -19.88 8.00
N GLY A 207 -1.64 -20.25 8.91
CA GLY A 207 -1.10 -21.61 9.05
C GLY A 207 -0.03 -21.95 8.00
N ASN A 208 0.45 -20.98 7.22
CA ASN A 208 1.48 -21.17 6.20
C ASN A 208 2.88 -21.06 6.82
N ILE A 209 3.20 -21.99 7.73
CA ILE A 209 4.37 -21.92 8.61
C ILE A 209 5.70 -21.85 7.84
N GLU A 210 5.89 -22.70 6.84
CA GLU A 210 7.15 -22.74 6.08
C GLU A 210 7.38 -21.45 5.28
N ASN A 211 6.32 -20.88 4.72
CA ASN A 211 6.42 -19.59 4.04
C ASN A 211 6.69 -18.46 5.04
N ALA A 212 6.10 -18.51 6.25
CA ALA A 212 6.39 -17.51 7.28
C ALA A 212 7.88 -17.49 7.65
N LYS A 213 8.50 -18.68 7.81
CA LYS A 213 9.94 -18.81 8.08
C LYS A 213 10.81 -18.17 6.99
N GLN A 214 10.46 -18.37 5.71
CA GLN A 214 11.19 -17.77 4.57
C GLN A 214 11.21 -16.23 4.61
N PHE A 215 10.26 -15.59 5.29
CA PHE A 215 10.26 -14.14 5.50
C PHE A 215 11.01 -13.71 6.76
N LEU A 216 11.06 -14.55 7.80
CA LEU A 216 11.75 -14.25 9.06
C LEU A 216 13.27 -14.47 8.96
N GLU A 217 13.71 -15.53 8.27
CA GLU A 217 15.12 -15.90 8.15
C GLU A 217 16.00 -14.79 7.55
N PRO A 218 15.63 -14.15 6.42
CA PRO A 218 16.44 -13.05 5.87
C PRO A 218 16.55 -11.86 6.83
N VAL A 219 15.48 -11.55 7.57
CA VAL A 219 15.52 -10.50 8.59
C VAL A 219 16.55 -10.84 9.66
N VAL A 220 16.59 -12.08 10.16
CA VAL A 220 17.62 -12.49 11.13
C VAL A 220 19.02 -12.39 10.54
N MET A 221 19.22 -12.84 9.30
CA MET A 221 20.53 -12.83 8.64
C MET A 221 21.06 -11.40 8.48
N ASP A 222 20.25 -10.49 7.96
CA ASP A 222 20.68 -9.16 7.57
C ASP A 222 20.66 -8.18 8.78
N PHE A 223 19.65 -8.28 9.65
CA PHE A 223 19.44 -7.28 10.71
C PHE A 223 20.29 -7.51 11.95
N THR A 224 20.89 -8.70 12.10
CA THR A 224 21.87 -8.95 13.17
C THR A 224 23.05 -7.97 13.09
N GLY A 225 23.48 -7.61 11.87
CA GLY A 225 24.55 -6.63 11.65
C GLY A 225 24.14 -5.22 12.09
N PHE A 226 22.98 -4.75 11.64
CA PHE A 226 22.46 -3.43 11.98
C PHE A 226 22.29 -3.23 13.49
N VAL A 227 21.73 -4.22 14.20
CA VAL A 227 21.52 -4.11 15.65
C VAL A 227 22.85 -4.04 16.42
N ARG A 228 23.91 -4.70 15.93
CA ARG A 228 25.25 -4.56 16.52
C ARG A 228 25.80 -3.15 16.34
N GLU A 229 25.63 -2.56 15.17
CA GLU A 229 26.08 -1.19 14.90
C GLU A 229 25.32 -0.16 15.76
N ILE A 230 24.02 -0.36 15.94
CA ILE A 230 23.18 0.46 16.84
C ILE A 230 23.65 0.33 18.30
N GLU A 231 23.91 -0.90 18.77
CA GLU A 231 24.44 -1.18 20.11
C GLU A 231 25.77 -0.43 20.36
N GLU A 232 26.68 -0.47 19.39
CA GLU A 232 27.96 0.26 19.46
C GLU A 232 27.75 1.79 19.52
N GLY A 233 26.78 2.33 18.78
CA GLY A 233 26.42 3.75 18.80
C GLY A 233 25.85 4.20 20.16
N LEU A 234 25.05 3.36 20.81
CA LEU A 234 24.44 3.66 22.12
C LEU A 234 25.46 3.82 23.25
N ALA A 235 26.66 3.26 23.10
CA ALA A 235 27.76 3.45 24.05
C ALA A 235 28.15 4.93 24.24
N ASN A 236 27.84 5.79 23.26
CA ASN A 236 27.96 7.24 23.39
C ASN A 236 26.62 7.84 23.84
N PRO A 237 26.52 8.44 25.05
CA PRO A 237 25.28 9.03 25.55
C PRO A 237 24.81 10.26 24.78
N GLU A 238 25.67 10.87 23.96
CA GLU A 238 25.33 12.04 23.14
C GLU A 238 24.65 11.66 21.80
N VAL A 239 24.69 10.39 21.41
CA VAL A 239 24.04 9.91 20.19
C VAL A 239 22.53 9.97 20.38
N ARG A 240 21.87 10.70 19.48
CA ARG A 240 20.41 10.75 19.42
C ARG A 240 19.88 9.47 18.83
N VAL A 241 18.95 8.84 19.53
CA VAL A 241 18.21 7.69 19.03
C VAL A 241 17.10 8.14 18.09
N SER A 242 16.72 7.26 17.17
CA SER A 242 15.68 7.51 16.16
C SER A 242 14.62 6.41 16.15
N GLU A 243 13.43 6.75 15.65
CA GLU A 243 12.36 5.77 15.40
C GLU A 243 12.78 4.70 14.38
N GLU A 244 13.72 5.03 13.49
CA GLU A 244 14.26 4.09 12.50
C GLU A 244 15.03 2.95 13.16
N GLU A 245 15.90 3.26 14.13
CA GLU A 245 16.66 2.26 14.89
C GLU A 245 15.74 1.37 15.74
N VAL A 246 14.65 1.94 16.28
CA VAL A 246 13.61 1.18 16.98
C VAL A 246 12.97 0.18 16.03
N ALA A 247 12.53 0.62 14.84
CA ALA A 247 11.87 -0.25 13.86
C ALA A 247 12.80 -1.38 13.36
N ILE A 248 14.08 -1.08 13.15
CA ILE A 248 15.10 -2.07 12.76
C ILE A 248 15.26 -3.12 13.86
N THR A 249 15.48 -2.67 15.10
CA THR A 249 15.74 -3.57 16.22
C THR A 249 14.51 -4.41 16.57
N GLU A 250 13.32 -3.81 16.54
CA GLU A 250 12.05 -4.50 16.75
C GLU A 250 11.78 -5.56 15.68
N SER A 251 12.17 -5.30 14.42
CA SER A 251 12.08 -6.29 13.35
C SER A 251 12.95 -7.51 13.62
N LEU A 252 14.19 -7.33 14.11
CA LEU A 252 15.06 -8.45 14.49
C LEU A 252 14.49 -9.25 15.66
N VAL A 253 13.97 -8.57 16.70
CA VAL A 253 13.31 -9.23 17.84
C VAL A 253 12.14 -10.06 17.36
N ASN A 254 11.24 -9.47 16.56
CA ASN A 254 10.07 -10.16 16.01
C ASN A 254 10.47 -11.36 15.14
N ALA A 255 11.55 -11.25 14.36
CA ALA A 255 12.06 -12.34 13.54
C ALA A 255 12.53 -13.53 14.38
N LEU A 256 13.38 -13.26 15.38
CA LEU A 256 13.94 -14.28 16.27
C LEU A 256 12.84 -14.95 17.12
N GLU A 257 11.93 -14.15 17.69
CA GLU A 257 10.79 -14.68 18.44
C GLU A 257 9.84 -15.48 17.55
N GLY A 258 9.59 -15.01 16.33
CA GLY A 258 8.81 -15.72 15.32
C GLY A 258 9.40 -17.09 15.01
N LEU A 259 10.66 -17.16 14.63
CA LEU A 259 11.34 -18.43 14.35
C LEU A 259 11.28 -19.39 15.55
N LYS A 260 11.54 -18.87 16.76
CA LYS A 260 11.42 -19.66 17.99
C LYS A 260 10.01 -20.20 18.21
N ARG A 261 8.96 -19.38 18.02
CA ARG A 261 7.55 -19.83 18.11
C ARG A 261 7.22 -20.90 17.07
N LEU A 262 7.82 -20.83 15.88
CA LEU A 262 7.64 -21.79 14.79
C LEU A 262 8.51 -23.05 14.92
N GLY A 263 9.20 -23.22 16.06
CA GLY A 263 9.95 -24.43 16.39
C GLY A 263 11.39 -24.45 15.86
N GLU A 264 11.90 -23.34 15.34
CA GLU A 264 13.29 -23.25 14.91
C GLU A 264 14.25 -23.04 16.08
N MET A 265 15.43 -23.64 15.97
CA MET A 265 16.51 -23.47 16.93
C MET A 265 17.20 -22.12 16.67
N ILE A 266 16.92 -21.13 17.50
CA ILE A 266 17.53 -19.80 17.39
C ILE A 266 18.75 -19.64 18.30
N ASP A 267 19.59 -18.65 17.97
CA ASP A 267 20.63 -18.17 18.87
C ASP A 267 20.02 -17.25 19.93
N GLU A 268 19.74 -17.81 21.11
CA GLU A 268 19.17 -17.09 22.27
C GLU A 268 20.03 -15.89 22.72
N SER A 269 21.33 -15.89 22.41
CA SER A 269 22.19 -14.75 22.75
C SER A 269 21.89 -13.54 21.86
N LYS A 270 21.59 -13.77 20.56
CA LYS A 270 21.16 -12.72 19.62
C LYS A 270 19.83 -12.11 20.05
N LEU A 271 18.87 -12.95 20.46
CA LEU A 271 17.56 -12.48 20.90
C LEU A 271 17.69 -11.59 22.15
N LYS A 272 18.43 -12.04 23.16
CA LYS A 272 18.66 -11.25 24.38
C LYS A 272 19.36 -9.92 24.10
N ARG A 273 20.36 -9.93 23.21
CA ARG A 273 21.04 -8.70 22.77
C ARG A 273 20.05 -7.73 22.12
N ALA A 274 19.29 -8.20 21.12
CA ALA A 274 18.34 -7.36 20.40
C ALA A 274 17.25 -6.78 21.33
N GLN A 275 16.74 -7.58 22.27
CA GLN A 275 15.80 -7.11 23.30
C GLN A 275 16.43 -6.04 24.23
N GLY A 276 17.69 -6.21 24.61
CA GLY A 276 18.43 -5.22 25.41
C GLY A 276 18.58 -3.89 24.68
N VAL A 277 19.05 -3.93 23.43
CA VAL A 277 19.19 -2.75 22.57
C VAL A 277 17.84 -2.05 22.37
N LEU A 278 16.77 -2.80 22.08
CA LEU A 278 15.43 -2.25 21.91
C LEU A 278 14.92 -1.55 23.18
N GLY A 279 15.17 -2.15 24.34
CA GLY A 279 14.81 -1.57 25.64
C GLY A 279 15.52 -0.25 25.89
N GLU A 280 16.79 -0.14 25.54
CA GLU A 280 17.57 1.08 25.68
C GLU A 280 17.14 2.17 24.69
N LEU A 281 16.91 1.82 23.43
CA LEU A 281 16.37 2.75 22.42
C LEU A 281 15.05 3.38 22.89
N LYS A 282 14.10 2.55 23.36
CA LYS A 282 12.79 3.01 23.84
C LYS A 282 12.86 3.88 25.10
N GLN A 283 13.95 3.84 25.87
CA GLN A 283 14.14 4.71 27.03
C GLN A 283 14.72 6.07 26.67
N ARG A 284 15.46 6.17 25.56
CA ARG A 284 16.16 7.39 25.11
C ARG A 284 15.35 8.21 24.10
N LEU A 285 14.32 7.63 23.50
CA LEU A 285 13.41 8.26 22.53
C LEU A 285 12.43 9.21 23.23
#